data_AF-A0A520EM23-F1
#
_entry.id   AF-A0A520EM23-F1
#
_cell.length_a   1.000
_cell.length_b   1.000
_cell.length_c   1.000
_cell.angle_alpha   90.00
_cell.angle_beta   90.00
_cell.angle_gamma   90.00
#
_symmetry.space_group_name_H-M   'P 1'
#
loop_
_entity.id
_entity.type
_entity.pdbx_description
1 polymer ?
#
loop_
_entity_poly.entity_id
_entity_poly.type
_entity_poly.pdbx_seq_one_letter_code
_entity_poly.pdbx_strand_id
1 'polypeptide(L)'
;PTILAECKALRATTLPHGLDTGAAVATTAGRLRASCVIHTVGPRYSKNEDRSELLRLCYLRSLALAASMNLKSIAFPLISAGSYGWPMHDAITRQVLAVKSARPSVDLVMLVAYSREAAELTRRMVN
;
A
#
# COMPACT_ATOMS: atom_id res chain seq x y z
N PRO A 1 -19.04 0.37 8.42
CA PRO A 1 -19.03 0.70 9.87
C PRO A 1 -17.84 0.11 10.65
N THR A 2 -17.58 -1.21 10.57
CA THR A 2 -16.55 -1.90 11.40
C THR A 2 -15.12 -1.37 11.22
N ILE A 3 -14.64 -1.26 9.98
CA ILE A 3 -13.27 -0.77 9.69
C ILE A 3 -13.06 0.62 10.30
N LEU A 4 -14.02 1.55 10.13
CA LEU A 4 -13.92 2.89 10.71
C LEU A 4 -13.86 2.86 12.24
N ALA A 5 -14.63 1.99 12.89
CA ALA A 5 -14.61 1.85 14.34
C ALA A 5 -13.24 1.36 14.83
N GLU A 6 -12.63 0.39 14.16
CA GLU A 6 -11.29 -0.10 14.48
C GLU A 6 -10.21 0.96 14.22
N CYS A 7 -10.29 1.70 13.11
CA CYS A 7 -9.40 2.85 12.87
C CYS A 7 -9.52 3.91 13.99
N LYS A 8 -10.74 4.19 14.47
CA LYS A 8 -10.95 5.12 15.59
C LYS A 8 -10.35 4.57 16.89
N ALA A 9 -10.47 3.27 17.16
CA ALA A 9 -9.87 2.63 18.32
C ALA A 9 -8.33 2.72 18.27
N LEU A 10 -7.72 2.45 17.11
CA LEU A 10 -6.28 2.66 16.90
C LEU A 10 -5.87 4.10 17.19
N ARG A 11 -6.63 5.08 16.67
CA ARG A 11 -6.41 6.51 16.94
C ARG A 11 -6.59 6.91 18.40
N ALA A 12 -7.34 6.15 19.18
CA ALA A 12 -7.56 6.42 20.60
C ALA A 12 -6.53 5.72 21.51
N THR A 13 -5.73 4.78 20.98
CA THR A 13 -4.89 3.89 21.79
C THR A 13 -3.45 3.83 21.29
N THR A 14 -3.18 3.02 20.27
CA THR A 14 -1.81 2.71 19.79
C THR A 14 -1.26 3.75 18.83
N LEU A 15 -2.13 4.51 18.15
CA LEU A 15 -1.76 5.53 17.18
C LEU A 15 -2.41 6.90 17.52
N PRO A 16 -2.21 7.45 18.73
CA PRO A 16 -2.85 8.69 19.15
C PRO A 16 -2.55 9.88 18.23
N HIS A 17 -1.33 9.90 17.65
CA HIS A 17 -0.89 10.92 16.70
C HIS A 17 -1.14 10.55 15.23
N GLY A 18 -1.59 9.33 14.97
CA GLY A 18 -1.81 8.80 13.63
C GLY A 18 -0.76 7.80 13.19
N LEU A 19 -0.92 7.32 11.97
CA LEU A 19 0.04 6.43 11.33
C LEU A 19 1.03 7.27 10.54
N ASP A 20 2.32 7.05 10.78
CA ASP A 20 3.38 7.75 10.06
C ASP A 20 3.38 7.43 8.56
N THR A 21 3.90 8.36 7.77
CA THR A 21 4.08 8.13 6.33
C THR A 21 5.03 6.95 6.12
N GLY A 22 4.65 6.03 5.23
CA GLY A 22 5.39 4.80 4.98
C GLY A 22 5.20 3.72 6.05
N ALA A 23 4.42 3.95 7.12
CA ALA A 23 4.08 2.89 8.08
C ALA A 23 2.84 2.10 7.64
N ALA A 24 2.59 0.94 8.25
CA ALA A 24 1.46 0.07 7.95
C ALA A 24 0.82 -0.49 9.23
N VAL A 25 -0.51 -0.62 9.25
CA VAL A 25 -1.29 -1.24 10.34
C VAL A 25 -2.48 -2.01 9.76
N ALA A 26 -2.91 -3.08 10.42
CA ALA A 26 -4.05 -3.87 9.96
C ALA A 26 -5.32 -3.62 10.80
N THR A 27 -6.47 -3.74 10.15
CA THR A 27 -7.79 -3.91 10.76
C THR A 27 -8.45 -5.15 10.19
N THR A 28 -9.56 -5.60 10.76
CA THR A 28 -10.46 -6.52 10.05
C THR A 28 -10.96 -5.89 8.74
N ALA A 29 -11.52 -6.72 7.85
CA ALA A 29 -12.07 -6.27 6.58
C ALA A 29 -13.56 -5.89 6.65
N GLY A 30 -14.17 -5.92 7.84
CA GLY A 30 -15.60 -5.69 8.01
C GLY A 30 -16.45 -6.65 7.16
N ARG A 31 -17.09 -6.13 6.10
CA ARG A 31 -17.95 -6.91 5.18
C ARG A 31 -17.29 -7.23 3.83
N LEU A 32 -16.01 -6.90 3.66
CA LEU A 32 -15.29 -7.23 2.44
C LEU A 32 -14.99 -8.74 2.39
N ARG A 33 -14.76 -9.27 1.18
CA ARG A 33 -14.34 -10.67 0.99
C ARG A 33 -12.89 -10.94 1.41
N ALA A 34 -12.11 -9.89 1.66
CA ALA A 34 -10.74 -10.00 2.16
C ALA A 34 -10.73 -10.39 3.65
N SER A 35 -9.65 -11.00 4.12
CA SER A 35 -9.50 -11.36 5.54
C SER A 35 -9.23 -10.13 6.43
N CYS A 36 -8.49 -9.15 5.92
CA CYS A 36 -8.14 -7.93 6.63
C CYS A 36 -7.94 -6.76 5.64
N VAL A 37 -7.78 -5.56 6.18
CA VAL A 37 -7.29 -4.40 5.43
C VAL A 37 -6.01 -3.93 6.09
N ILE A 38 -4.93 -3.85 5.31
CA ILE A 38 -3.68 -3.20 5.71
C ILE A 38 -3.74 -1.75 5.24
N HIS A 39 -3.72 -0.83 6.20
CA HIS A 39 -3.70 0.61 5.99
C HIS A 39 -2.26 1.08 5.96
N THR A 40 -1.91 1.90 4.98
CA THR A 40 -0.61 2.58 4.91
C THR A 40 -0.80 4.01 4.44
N VAL A 41 0.06 4.93 4.90
CA VAL A 41 0.01 6.34 4.52
C VAL A 41 1.10 6.63 3.50
N GLY A 42 0.71 6.83 2.24
CA GLY A 42 1.64 7.26 1.19
C GLY A 42 2.13 8.70 1.38
N PRO A 43 3.33 9.06 0.90
CA PRO A 43 3.77 10.45 0.87
C PRO A 43 2.99 11.26 -0.18
N ARG A 44 2.75 12.54 0.10
CA ARG A 44 2.41 13.50 -0.97
C ARG A 44 3.63 13.76 -1.83
N TYR A 45 3.46 13.76 -3.14
CA TYR A 45 4.55 14.04 -4.08
C TYR A 45 5.09 15.46 -3.91
N SER A 46 6.41 15.60 -4.05
CA SER A 46 7.13 16.86 -4.02
C SER A 46 8.13 16.87 -5.17
N LYS A 47 8.20 18.00 -5.89
CA LYS A 47 9.27 18.23 -6.88
C LYS A 47 10.59 18.64 -6.21
N ASN A 48 10.53 19.08 -4.96
CA ASN A 48 11.65 19.70 -4.24
C ASN A 48 12.29 18.78 -3.19
N GLU A 49 11.67 17.63 -2.92
CA GLU A 49 12.12 16.67 -1.90
C GLU A 49 11.88 15.25 -2.41
N ASP A 50 12.92 14.40 -2.38
CA ASP A 50 12.76 13.00 -2.71
C ASP A 50 12.08 12.25 -1.56
N ARG A 51 10.86 11.79 -1.82
CA ARG A 51 10.05 10.99 -0.89
C ARG A 51 9.85 9.57 -1.40
N SER A 52 10.63 9.14 -2.39
CA SER A 52 10.47 7.84 -3.05
C SER A 52 10.72 6.70 -2.08
N GLU A 53 11.61 6.89 -1.11
CA GLU A 53 11.86 5.93 -0.04
C GLU A 53 10.63 5.72 0.86
N LEU A 54 9.91 6.79 1.21
CA LEU A 54 8.66 6.68 1.98
C LEU A 54 7.58 5.92 1.20
N LEU A 55 7.48 6.15 -0.12
CA LEU A 55 6.57 5.39 -0.97
C LEU A 55 6.98 3.91 -1.04
N ARG A 56 8.28 3.62 -1.18
CA ARG A 56 8.82 2.25 -1.14
C ARG A 56 8.47 1.56 0.17
N LEU A 57 8.64 2.24 1.30
CA LEU A 57 8.32 1.72 2.63
C LEU A 57 6.84 1.35 2.80
N CYS A 58 5.90 2.06 2.15
CA CYS A 58 4.49 1.70 2.15
C CYS A 58 4.28 0.26 1.67
N TYR A 59 4.91 -0.10 0.56
CA TYR A 59 4.82 -1.46 -0.01
C TYR A 59 5.54 -2.49 0.86
N LEU A 60 6.79 -2.20 1.26
CA LEU A 60 7.60 -3.16 2.01
C LEU A 60 7.02 -3.50 3.39
N ARG A 61 6.59 -2.49 4.15
CA ARG A 61 6.02 -2.72 5.48
C ARG A 61 4.63 -3.35 5.40
N SER A 62 3.84 -3.06 4.37
CA SER A 62 2.57 -3.74 4.15
C SER A 62 2.79 -5.22 3.79
N LEU A 63 3.76 -5.54 2.96
CA LEU A 63 4.15 -6.92 2.63
C LEU A 63 4.68 -7.67 3.86
N ALA A 64 5.55 -7.03 4.65
CA ALA A 64 6.07 -7.61 5.89
C ALA A 64 4.96 -7.87 6.92
N LEU A 65 4.00 -6.95 7.05
CA LEU A 65 2.84 -7.14 7.93
C LEU A 65 1.96 -8.30 7.44
N ALA A 66 1.66 -8.38 6.14
CA ALA A 66 0.91 -9.48 5.56
C ALA A 66 1.59 -10.84 5.81
N ALA A 67 2.91 -10.89 5.63
CA ALA A 67 3.73 -12.07 5.95
C ALA A 67 3.63 -12.47 7.43
N SER A 68 3.78 -11.51 8.36
CA SER A 68 3.68 -11.78 9.80
C SER A 68 2.30 -12.30 10.23
N MET A 69 1.27 -11.96 9.47
CA MET A 69 -0.11 -12.44 9.65
C MET A 69 -0.41 -13.73 8.90
N ASN A 70 0.59 -14.36 8.25
CA ASN A 70 0.48 -15.55 7.43
C ASN A 70 -0.53 -15.43 6.27
N LEU A 71 -0.70 -14.22 5.72
CA LEU A 71 -1.58 -14.00 4.58
C LEU A 71 -0.95 -14.57 3.30
N LYS A 72 -1.78 -15.25 2.51
CA LYS A 72 -1.35 -15.90 1.26
C LYS A 72 -1.39 -14.97 0.06
N SER A 73 -2.20 -13.91 0.12
CA SER A 73 -2.29 -12.93 -0.96
C SER A 73 -2.54 -11.52 -0.42
N ILE A 74 -2.13 -10.53 -1.21
CA ILE A 74 -2.35 -9.11 -0.94
C ILE A 74 -2.57 -8.36 -2.25
N ALA A 75 -3.45 -7.37 -2.23
CA ALA A 75 -3.71 -6.49 -3.36
C ALA A 75 -3.33 -5.04 -3.01
N PHE A 76 -2.57 -4.39 -3.88
CA PHE A 76 -2.18 -3.00 -3.73
C PHE A 76 -2.87 -2.10 -4.76
N PRO A 77 -3.47 -0.97 -4.35
CA PRO A 77 -3.73 0.12 -5.30
C PRO A 77 -2.41 0.79 -5.70
N LEU A 78 -2.45 1.69 -6.68
CA LEU A 78 -1.32 2.55 -7.01
C LEU A 78 -1.19 3.69 -5.96
N ILE A 79 -0.46 3.42 -4.88
CA ILE A 79 -0.33 4.32 -3.71
C ILE A 79 0.24 5.67 -4.14
N SER A 80 -0.30 6.75 -3.56
CA SER A 80 0.04 8.16 -3.81
C SER A 80 -0.26 8.73 -5.21
N ALA A 81 -0.63 7.92 -6.20
CA ALA A 81 -0.86 8.37 -7.59
C ALA A 81 -2.24 8.98 -7.86
N GLY A 82 -3.06 9.18 -6.82
CA GLY A 82 -4.33 9.90 -6.89
C GLY A 82 -4.19 11.33 -6.37
N SER A 83 -5.00 11.70 -5.37
CA SER A 83 -5.00 13.03 -4.75
C SER A 83 -3.66 13.46 -4.12
N TYR A 84 -2.73 12.53 -3.90
CA TYR A 84 -1.38 12.82 -3.39
C TYR A 84 -0.39 13.19 -4.50
N GLY A 85 -0.82 13.15 -5.76
CA GLY A 85 -0.16 13.79 -6.90
C GLY A 85 1.11 13.10 -7.39
N TRP A 86 1.37 11.84 -6.99
CA TRP A 86 2.54 11.12 -7.50
C TRP A 86 2.40 10.84 -9.00
N PRO A 87 3.40 11.19 -9.83
CA PRO A 87 3.34 10.94 -11.28
C PRO A 87 3.12 9.46 -11.56
N MET A 88 2.09 9.12 -12.35
CA MET A 88 1.63 7.74 -12.56
C MET A 88 2.75 6.81 -13.02
N HIS A 89 3.54 7.22 -14.03
CA HIS A 89 4.63 6.41 -14.55
C HIS A 89 5.69 6.09 -13.48
N ASP A 90 6.14 7.09 -12.72
CA ASP A 90 7.10 6.86 -11.64
C ASP A 90 6.46 6.03 -10.52
N ALA A 91 5.20 6.27 -10.14
CA ALA A 91 4.50 5.44 -9.15
C ALA A 91 4.45 3.96 -9.52
N ILE A 92 4.17 3.64 -10.80
CA ILE A 92 4.16 2.27 -11.32
C ILE A 92 5.57 1.67 -11.22
N THR A 93 6.59 2.39 -11.67
CA THR A 93 7.98 1.95 -11.55
C THR A 93 8.35 1.66 -10.10
N ARG A 94 8.05 2.57 -9.16
CA ARG A 94 8.34 2.39 -7.72
C ARG A 94 7.58 1.21 -7.13
N GLN A 95 6.30 1.05 -7.47
CA GLN A 95 5.46 -0.07 -7.03
C GLN A 95 6.06 -1.42 -7.46
N VAL A 96 6.34 -1.58 -8.75
CA VAL A 96 6.86 -2.84 -9.30
C VAL A 96 8.23 -3.17 -8.72
N LEU A 97 9.13 -2.18 -8.64
CA LEU A 97 10.46 -2.37 -8.06
C LEU A 97 10.37 -2.75 -6.57
N ALA A 98 9.54 -2.08 -5.78
CA ALA A 98 9.37 -2.38 -4.37
C ALA A 98 8.88 -3.82 -4.17
N VAL A 99 7.84 -4.24 -4.90
CA VAL A 99 7.27 -5.59 -4.80
C VAL A 99 8.26 -6.66 -5.26
N LYS A 100 8.95 -6.46 -6.40
CA LYS A 100 9.98 -7.40 -6.89
C LYS A 100 11.16 -7.51 -5.90
N SER A 101 11.56 -6.41 -5.27
CA SER A 101 12.67 -6.40 -4.31
C SER A 101 12.34 -7.05 -2.96
N ALA A 102 11.07 -7.03 -2.55
CA ALA A 102 10.65 -7.49 -1.22
C ALA A 102 10.79 -9.01 -1.02
N ARG A 103 10.94 -9.80 -2.09
CA ARG A 103 10.87 -11.28 -2.08
C ARG A 103 9.82 -11.79 -1.08
N PRO A 104 8.58 -11.31 -1.19
CA PRO A 104 7.64 -11.44 -0.09
C PRO A 104 7.26 -12.91 0.12
N SER A 105 7.06 -13.31 1.37
CA SER A 105 6.59 -14.67 1.71
C SER A 105 5.09 -14.87 1.49
N VAL A 106 4.46 -14.00 0.67
CA VAL A 106 3.07 -14.12 0.24
C VAL A 106 3.05 -14.73 -1.16
N ASP A 107 2.14 -15.66 -1.41
CA ASP A 107 2.12 -16.45 -2.64
C ASP A 107 1.66 -15.63 -3.85
N LEU A 108 0.82 -14.60 -3.63
CA LEU A 108 0.28 -13.75 -4.68
C LEU A 108 0.25 -12.27 -4.28
N VAL A 109 0.87 -11.41 -5.09
CA VAL A 109 0.73 -9.95 -5.01
C VAL A 109 -0.03 -9.45 -6.23
N MET A 110 -1.17 -8.81 -6.02
CA MET A 110 -1.98 -8.21 -7.08
C MET A 110 -1.75 -6.69 -7.14
N LEU A 111 -1.40 -6.18 -8.31
CA LEU A 111 -1.31 -4.73 -8.56
C LEU A 111 -2.61 -4.26 -9.22
N VAL A 112 -3.44 -3.55 -8.46
CA VAL A 112 -4.78 -3.15 -8.87
C VAL A 112 -4.75 -1.71 -9.40
N ALA A 113 -4.86 -1.58 -10.72
CA ALA A 113 -4.95 -0.31 -11.40
C ALA A 113 -6.41 0.14 -11.54
N TYR A 114 -6.67 1.43 -11.32
CA TYR A 114 -8.01 2.02 -11.49
C TYR A 114 -8.36 2.25 -12.97
N SER A 115 -7.39 2.70 -13.78
CA SER A 115 -7.59 2.96 -15.21
C SER A 115 -6.98 1.87 -16.10
N ARG A 116 -7.50 1.74 -17.32
CA ARG A 116 -6.96 0.83 -18.35
C ARG A 116 -5.50 1.16 -18.68
N GLU A 117 -5.18 2.44 -18.82
CA GLU A 117 -3.83 2.92 -19.09
C GLU A 117 -2.84 2.48 -18.00
N ALA A 118 -3.17 2.72 -16.72
CA ALA A 118 -2.33 2.27 -15.61
C ALA A 118 -2.17 0.74 -15.58
N ALA A 119 -3.23 -0.01 -15.93
CA ALA A 119 -3.17 -1.47 -16.01
C ALA A 119 -2.25 -1.96 -17.14
N GLU A 120 -2.29 -1.31 -18.31
CA GLU A 120 -1.42 -1.64 -19.45
C GLU A 120 0.04 -1.32 -19.16
N LEU A 121 0.34 -0.15 -18.60
CA LEU A 121 1.69 0.24 -18.19
C LEU A 121 2.25 -0.69 -17.11
N THR A 122 1.44 -1.02 -16.10
CA THR A 122 1.85 -1.95 -15.04
C THR A 122 2.15 -3.34 -15.62
N ARG A 123 1.28 -3.86 -16.51
CA ARG A 123 1.52 -5.17 -17.17
C ARG A 123 2.82 -5.20 -17.96
N ARG A 124 3.14 -4.14 -18.71
CA ARG A 124 4.39 -4.04 -19.48
C ARG A 124 5.64 -4.04 -18.60
N MET A 125 5.55 -3.53 -17.37
CA MET A 125 6.69 -3.43 -16.44
C MET A 125 6.90 -4.73 -15.62
N VAL A 126 5.83 -5.51 -15.44
CA VAL A 126 5.90 -6.78 -14.71
C VAL A 126 6.47 -7.89 -15.59
N ASN A 127 6.01 -7.98 -16.83
CA ASN A 127 6.50 -8.89 -17.87
C ASN A 127 7.94 -8.58 -18.27
#